data_AF-A0AAD0QWK1-F1
#
_entry.id   AF-A0AAD0QWK1-F1
#
_cell.length_a   1.000
_cell.length_b   1.000
_cell.length_c   1.000
_cell.angle_alpha   90.00
_cell.angle_beta   90.00
_cell.angle_gamma   90.00
#
_symmetry.space_group_name_H-M   'P 1'
#
loop_
_entity.id
_entity.type
_entity.pdbx_description
1 polymer ?
#
loop_
_entity_poly.entity_id
_entity_poly.type
_entity_poly.pdbx_seq_one_letter_code
_entity_poly.pdbx_strand_id
1 'polypeptide(L)' 'MKLEIARALFLVAGLAVTTVAFAAWEEPRPVVFSKAEMADQCALPRVVKQEQAQVRPDQDLLLFLFGMHQGLRASG' A
#
# COMPACT_ATOMS: atom_id res chain seq x y z
N MET A 1 2.03 -24.94 -46.25
CA MET A 1 2.79 -24.70 -45.00
C MET A 1 2.90 -26.01 -44.24
N LYS A 2 4.08 -26.36 -43.69
CA LYS A 2 4.24 -27.61 -42.93
C LYS A 2 3.66 -27.45 -41.51
N LEU A 3 2.85 -28.41 -41.09
CA LEU A 3 2.15 -28.39 -39.79
C LEU A 3 3.12 -28.32 -38.61
N GLU A 4 4.27 -29.01 -38.73
CA GLU A 4 5.35 -28.99 -37.73
C GLU A 4 5.95 -27.59 -37.54
N ILE A 5 6.11 -26.83 -38.62
CA ILE A 5 6.66 -25.46 -38.55
C ILE A 5 5.67 -24.55 -37.83
N ALA A 6 4.38 -24.66 -38.14
CA ALA A 6 3.35 -23.87 -37.45
C ALA A 6 3.35 -24.17 -35.95
N ARG A 7 3.38 -25.45 -35.56
CA ARG A 7 3.38 -25.86 -34.16
C ARG A 7 4.59 -25.33 -33.39
N ALA A 8 5.79 -25.43 -33.99
CA ALA A 8 7.01 -24.90 -33.38
C ALA A 8 6.93 -23.37 -33.21
N LEU A 9 6.45 -22.66 -34.24
CA LEU A 9 6.29 -21.20 -34.17
C LEU A 9 5.30 -20.79 -33.08
N PHE A 10 4.17 -21.48 -32.95
CA PHE A 10 3.19 -21.20 -31.88
C PHE A 10 3.77 -21.44 -30.49
N LEU A 11 4.55 -22.51 -30.31
CA LEU A 11 5.20 -22.80 -29.03
C LEU A 11 6.22 -21.72 -28.66
N VAL A 12 7.10 -21.34 -29.59
CA VAL A 12 8.12 -20.30 -29.36
C VAL A 12 7.47 -18.95 -29.09
N ALA A 13 6.43 -18.58 -29.86
CA ALA A 13 5.70 -17.33 -29.66
C ALA A 13 5.02 -17.30 -28.28
N GLY A 14 4.37 -18.40 -27.86
CA GLY A 14 3.77 -18.52 -26.54
C GLY A 14 4.80 -18.35 -25.42
N LEU A 15 5.95 -19.02 -25.53
CA LEU A 15 7.05 -18.90 -24.57
C LEU A 15 7.61 -17.48 -24.48
N ALA A 16 7.75 -16.79 -25.61
CA ALA A 16 8.20 -15.41 -25.63
C ALA A 16 7.21 -14.49 -24.91
N VAL A 17 5.92 -14.62 -25.20
CA VAL A 17 4.86 -13.82 -24.57
C VAL A 17 4.80 -14.05 -23.07
N THR A 18 4.83 -15.32 -22.61
CA THR A 18 4.80 -15.62 -21.18
C THR A 18 6.02 -15.09 -20.44
N THR A 19 7.20 -15.18 -21.06
CA THR A 19 8.45 -14.64 -20.48
C THR A 19 8.36 -13.13 -20.32
N VAL A 20 7.88 -12.41 -21.36
CA VAL A 20 7.70 -10.95 -21.29
C VAL A 20 6.64 -10.57 -20.25
N ALA A 21 5.50 -11.27 -20.22
CA ALA A 21 4.44 -11.00 -19.26
C ALA A 21 4.91 -11.21 -17.82
N PHE A 22 5.67 -12.27 -17.56
CA PHE A 22 6.25 -12.54 -16.25
C PHE A 22 7.32 -11.50 -15.87
N ALA A 23 8.18 -11.11 -16.81
CA ALA A 23 9.18 -10.09 -16.57
C ALA A 23 8.58 -8.69 -16.32
N ALA A 24 7.43 -8.39 -16.93
CA ALA A 24 6.68 -7.15 -16.70
C ALA A 24 5.79 -7.20 -15.45
N TRP A 25 5.72 -8.35 -14.76
CA TRP A 25 4.91 -8.48 -13.55
C TRP A 25 5.59 -7.80 -12.37
N GLU A 26 5.07 -6.65 -11.99
CA GLU A 26 5.46 -5.93 -10.78
C GLU A 26 4.49 -6.26 -9.64
N GLU A 27 4.97 -6.96 -8.61
CA GLU A 27 4.21 -7.23 -7.38
C GLU A 27 4.00 -5.90 -6.61
N PRO A 28 2.77 -5.39 -6.45
CA PRO A 28 2.54 -4.13 -5.76
C PRO A 28 2.87 -4.27 -4.28
N ARG A 29 3.97 -3.64 -3.84
CA ARG A 29 4.25 -3.54 -2.40
C ARG A 29 3.32 -2.52 -1.76
N PRO A 30 2.94 -2.72 -0.48
CA PRO A 30 2.18 -1.72 0.25
C PRO A 30 2.99 -0.42 0.33
N VAL A 31 2.48 0.64 -0.29
CA VAL A 31 3.08 1.98 -0.28
C VAL A 31 2.06 2.99 0.21
N VAL A 32 2.51 3.98 0.98
CA VAL A 32 1.67 5.09 1.43
C VAL A 32 1.65 6.14 0.34
N PHE A 33 0.52 6.28 -0.36
CA PHE A 33 0.34 7.33 -1.37
C PHE A 33 0.20 8.69 -0.68
N SER A 34 1.22 9.54 -0.79
CA SER A 34 1.22 10.89 -0.20
C SER A 34 0.71 11.98 -1.14
N LYS A 35 0.46 11.67 -2.42
CA LYS A 35 -0.02 12.63 -3.43
C LYS A 35 -1.55 12.70 -3.47
N ALA A 36 -2.13 13.23 -2.39
CA ALA A 36 -3.57 13.46 -2.29
C ALA A 36 -4.12 14.46 -3.34
N GLU A 37 -3.28 15.33 -3.89
CA GLU A 37 -3.68 16.32 -4.91
C GLU A 37 -4.09 15.68 -6.26
N MET A 38 -3.63 14.46 -6.54
CA MET A 38 -4.02 13.69 -7.74
C MET A 38 -5.13 12.68 -7.45
N ALA A 39 -5.84 12.81 -6.32
CA ALA A 39 -6.88 11.87 -5.91
C ALA A 39 -8.00 11.71 -6.96
N ASP A 40 -8.29 12.73 -7.77
CA ASP A 40 -9.28 12.65 -8.85
C ASP A 40 -8.86 11.69 -9.97
N GLN A 41 -7.57 11.39 -10.11
CA GLN A 41 -7.01 10.48 -11.12
C GLN A 41 -6.88 9.03 -10.62
N CYS A 42 -7.08 8.79 -9.33
CA CYS A 42 -6.95 7.48 -8.72
C CYS A 42 -8.29 7.01 -8.17
N ALA A 43 -8.68 5.77 -8.50
CA ALA A 43 -9.86 5.17 -7.89
C ALA A 43 -9.64 5.07 -6.36
N LEU A 44 -10.38 5.89 -5.61
CA LEU A 44 -10.37 5.85 -4.14
C LEU A 44 -10.83 4.45 -3.68
N PRO A 45 -10.17 3.84 -2.68
CA PRO A 45 -10.62 2.58 -2.10
C PRO A 45 -12.08 2.71 -1.64
N ARG A 46 -12.92 1.71 -1.94
CA ARG A 46 -14.35 1.71 -1.58
C ARG A 46 -14.63 1.95 -0.10
N VAL A 47 -13.65 1.63 0.74
CA VAL A 47 -13.66 2.00 2.16
C VAL A 47 -12.81 3.25 2.31
N VAL A 48 -13.40 4.41 2.00
CA VAL A 48 -12.83 5.69 2.43
C VAL A 48 -12.77 5.60 3.94
N LYS A 49 -11.57 5.42 4.50
CA LYS A 49 -11.36 5.57 5.93
C LYS A 49 -11.87 6.97 6.24
N GLN A 50 -13.01 7.07 6.93
CA GLN A 50 -13.59 8.36 7.28
C GLN A 50 -12.48 9.21 7.85
N GLU A 51 -12.37 10.46 7.38
CA GLU A 51 -11.36 11.40 7.86
C GLU A 51 -11.22 11.20 9.36
N GLN A 52 -10.01 10.84 9.77
CA GLN A 52 -9.70 10.50 11.15
C GLN A 52 -10.29 11.60 12.00
N ALA A 53 -11.40 11.28 12.70
CA ALA A 53 -12.12 12.21 13.55
C ALA A 53 -11.06 12.99 14.33
N GLN A 54 -11.08 14.33 14.27
CA GLN A 54 -10.01 15.16 14.84
C GLN A 54 -9.62 14.59 16.20
N VAL A 55 -8.50 13.85 16.25
CA VAL A 55 -8.07 13.17 17.47
C VAL A 55 -7.41 14.26 18.30
N ARG A 56 -8.25 15.04 18.97
CA ARG A 56 -7.80 15.95 20.01
C ARG A 56 -7.38 15.05 21.18
N PRO A 57 -6.11 15.07 21.61
CA PRO A 57 -5.75 14.37 22.81
C PRO A 57 -6.60 14.94 23.95
N ASP A 58 -7.28 14.05 24.67
CA ASP A 58 -8.07 14.42 25.83
C ASP A 58 -7.17 15.20 26.80
N GLN A 59 -7.60 16.39 27.18
CA GLN A 59 -6.82 17.26 28.07
C GLN A 59 -6.59 16.57 29.42
N ASP A 60 -7.55 15.77 29.86
CA ASP A 60 -7.48 15.03 31.11
C ASP A 60 -6.45 13.88 31.02
N LEU A 61 -6.30 13.26 29.85
CA LEU A 61 -5.27 12.25 29.62
C LEU A 61 -3.86 12.87 29.68
N LEU A 62 -3.67 14.05 29.09
CA LEU A 62 -2.40 14.76 29.15
C LEU A 62 -2.04 15.18 30.59
N LEU A 63 -3.02 15.67 31.36
CA LEU A 63 -2.84 16.00 32.77
C LEU A 63 -2.51 14.75 33.61
N PHE A 64 -3.17 13.62 33.35
CA PHE A 64 -2.91 12.35 34.02
C PHE A 64 -1.48 11.84 33.78
N LEU A 65 -1.03 11.83 32.51
CA LEU A 65 0.34 11.41 32.15
C LEU A 65 1.39 12.30 32.82
N PHE A 66 1.15 13.62 32.86
CA PHE A 66 2.04 14.57 33.52
C PHE A 66 2.08 14.37 35.05
N GLY A 67 0.95 14.04 35.66
CA GLY A 67 0.87 13.67 37.08
C GLY A 67 1.65 12.40 37.41
N MET A 68 1.51 11.34 36.61
CA MET A 68 2.26 10.09 36.80
C MET A 68 3.78 10.31 36.69
N HIS A 69 4.22 11.09 35.70
CA HIS A 69 5.65 11.34 35.50
C HIS A 69 6.28 12.14 36.64
N GLN A 70 5.51 13.01 37.33
CA GLN A 70 5.98 13.74 38.52
C GLN A 70 5.95 12.88 39.78
N GLY A 71 4.92 12.03 39.96
CA GLY A 71 4.83 11.11 41.09
C GLY A 71 5.98 10.10 41.14
N LEU A 72 6.48 9.66 39.98
CA LEU A 72 7.63 8.76 39.85
C LEU A 72 8.98 9.41 40.13
N ARG A 73 9.07 10.75 40.17
CA ARG A 73 10.29 11.50 40.49
C ARG A 73 10.40 11.92 41.95
N ALA A 74 9.30 11.92 42.70
CA ALA A 74 9.29 12.25 44.13
C ALA A 74 9.79 11.09 45.01
N SER A 75 9.99 9.90 44.44
CA SER A 75 10.52 8.71 45.11
C SER A 75 12.01 8.47 44.86
N GLY A 76 12.80 9.53 44.69
CA GLY A 76 14.27 9.50 44.55
C GLY A 76 14.95 10.38 45.60
#